data_AF-A0A268QUN6-F1
#
_entry.id   AF-A0A268QUN6-F1
#
_cell.length_a   1.000
_cell.length_b   1.000
_cell.length_c   1.000
_cell.angle_alpha   90.00
_cell.angle_beta   90.00
_cell.angle_gamma   90.00
#
_symmetry.space_group_name_H-M   'P 1'
#
loop_
_entity.id
_entity.type
_entity.pdbx_description
1 polymer ?
#
loop_
_entity_poly.entity_id
_entity_poly.type
_entity_poly.pdbx_seq_one_letter_code
_entity_poly.pdbx_strand_id
1 'polypeptide(L)' 'TGEKNPDGTPVRRDWAKEYEGEALIVYGHTPLKEVRRINNTYNIDTGAVFGNKLTALRYPEMQLLSVQSRMPY' A
#
# COMPACT_ATOMS: atom_id res chain seq x y z
N THR A 1 -12.49 6.45 14.40
CA THR A 1 -13.40 6.21 15.54
C THR A 1 -12.73 6.50 16.88
N GLY A 2 -11.39 6.52 16.97
CA GLY A 2 -10.69 6.57 18.26
C GLY A 2 -10.71 5.22 18.97
N GLU A 3 -11.31 4.19 18.35
CA GLU A 3 -11.32 2.83 18.84
C GLU A 3 -9.93 2.22 18.81
N LYS A 4 -9.70 1.31 19.75
CA LYS A 4 -8.47 0.55 19.89
C LYS A 4 -8.79 -0.93 19.83
N ASN A 5 -7.89 -1.70 19.25
CA ASN A 5 -7.87 -3.15 19.36
C ASN A 5 -7.60 -3.57 20.81
N PRO A 6 -7.82 -4.85 21.19
CA PRO A 6 -7.54 -5.35 22.53
C PRO A 6 -6.09 -5.16 23.00
N ASP A 7 -5.14 -5.04 22.07
CA ASP A 7 -3.72 -4.77 22.33
C ASP A 7 -3.38 -3.28 22.48
N GLY A 8 -4.39 -2.40 22.43
CA GLY A 8 -4.23 -0.94 22.55
C GLY A 8 -3.82 -0.23 21.27
N THR A 9 -3.58 -0.94 20.17
CA THR A 9 -3.31 -0.32 18.86
C THR A 9 -4.57 0.33 18.29
N PRO A 10 -4.47 1.46 17.58
CA PRO A 10 -5.64 2.11 17.01
C PRO A 10 -6.28 1.26 15.90
N VAL A 11 -7.61 1.19 15.89
CA VAL A 11 -8.36 0.59 14.78
C VAL A 11 -8.16 1.48 13.55
N ARG A 12 -7.53 0.93 12.50
CA ARG A 12 -7.32 1.63 11.23
C ARG A 12 -8.53 1.47 10.33
N ARG A 13 -9.08 2.59 9.86
CA ARG A 13 -10.10 2.59 8.82
C ARG A 13 -9.45 2.36 7.46
N ASP A 14 -10.07 1.50 6.66
CA ASP A 14 -9.66 1.21 5.30
C ASP A 14 -10.26 2.24 4.33
N TRP A 15 -9.79 3.48 4.45
CA TRP A 15 -10.33 4.65 3.72
C TRP A 15 -10.35 4.44 2.20
N ALA A 16 -9.43 3.63 1.68
CA ALA A 16 -9.34 3.32 0.26
C ALA A 16 -10.61 2.67 -0.30
N LYS A 17 -11.38 1.94 0.52
CA LYS A 17 -12.68 1.35 0.12
C LYS A 17 -13.77 2.39 -0.09
N GLU A 18 -13.68 3.50 0.62
CA GLU A 18 -14.66 4.60 0.60
C GLU A 18 -14.23 5.72 -0.37
N TYR A 19 -13.06 5.59 -1.03
CA TYR A 19 -12.56 6.61 -1.94
C TYR A 19 -13.23 6.52 -3.31
N GLU A 20 -13.98 7.55 -3.68
CA GLU A 20 -14.71 7.67 -4.95
C GLU A 20 -14.20 8.82 -5.85
N GLY A 21 -13.07 9.46 -5.48
CA GLY A 21 -12.53 10.59 -6.22
C GLY A 21 -11.87 10.22 -7.55
N GLU A 22 -11.80 11.20 -8.46
CA GLU A 22 -11.20 11.02 -9.79
C GLU A 22 -9.66 11.01 -9.76
N ALA A 23 -9.04 11.59 -8.75
CA ALA A 23 -7.58 11.63 -8.64
C ALA A 23 -7.00 10.24 -8.35
N LEU A 24 -5.90 9.91 -9.02
CA LEU A 24 -5.12 8.73 -8.69
C LEU A 24 -4.34 8.99 -7.40
N ILE A 25 -4.54 8.15 -6.37
CA ILE A 25 -3.76 8.22 -5.13
C ILE A 25 -2.77 7.05 -5.08
N VAL A 26 -1.49 7.33 -5.28
CA VAL A 26 -0.40 6.37 -5.08
C VAL A 26 0.23 6.62 -3.72
N TYR A 27 0.31 5.60 -2.88
CA TYR A 27 0.74 5.74 -1.49
C TYR A 27 1.48 4.50 -0.97
N GLY A 28 2.03 4.62 0.24
CA GLY A 28 2.48 3.53 1.10
C GLY A 28 1.82 3.67 2.47
N HIS A 29 1.80 2.63 3.32
CA HIS A 29 1.30 2.77 4.71
C HIS A 29 1.49 1.48 5.52
N THR A 30 0.89 0.40 5.02
CA THR A 30 1.00 -0.93 5.59
C THR A 30 1.64 -1.81 4.52
N PRO A 31 2.80 -2.41 4.80
CA PRO A 31 3.51 -3.22 3.82
C PRO A 31 2.68 -4.46 3.49
N LEU A 32 2.55 -4.75 2.19
CA LEU A 32 1.84 -5.93 1.67
C LEU A 32 2.77 -6.75 0.78
N LYS A 33 2.40 -8.00 0.49
CA LYS A 33 3.20 -8.85 -0.41
C LYS A 33 3.16 -8.34 -1.86
N GLU A 34 2.00 -7.81 -2.25
CA GLU A 34 1.72 -7.28 -3.58
C GLU A 34 1.07 -5.91 -3.48
N VAL A 35 1.13 -5.15 -4.58
CA VAL A 35 0.43 -3.86 -4.67
C VAL A 35 -1.04 -4.06 -4.42
N ARG A 36 -1.60 -3.26 -3.51
CA ARG A 36 -3.03 -3.25 -3.27
C ARG A 36 -3.67 -2.10 -4.02
N ARG A 37 -4.48 -2.46 -5.00
CA ARG A 37 -5.34 -1.53 -5.72
C ARG A 37 -6.77 -1.65 -5.22
N ILE A 38 -7.33 -0.55 -4.73
CA ILE A 38 -8.76 -0.41 -4.44
C ILE A 38 -9.22 0.93 -4.99
N ASN A 39 -10.32 0.92 -5.76
CA ASN A 39 -10.83 2.09 -6.49
C ASN A 39 -9.69 2.76 -7.27
N ASN A 40 -9.54 4.08 -7.17
CA ASN A 40 -8.45 4.83 -7.80
C ASN A 40 -7.23 5.03 -6.87
N THR A 41 -6.98 4.09 -5.97
CA THR A 41 -5.87 4.14 -5.00
C THR A 41 -4.95 2.94 -5.15
N TYR A 42 -3.64 3.15 -4.99
CA TYR A 42 -2.60 2.14 -5.14
C TYR A 42 -1.63 2.23 -3.95
N ASN A 43 -1.67 1.24 -3.06
CA ASN A 43 -0.63 1.05 -2.06
C ASN A 43 0.54 0.28 -2.70
N ILE A 44 1.65 0.99 -2.98
CA ILE A 44 2.88 0.43 -3.56
C ILE A 44 3.93 0.05 -2.49
N ASP A 45 3.61 0.16 -1.21
CA ASP A 45 4.45 -0.37 -0.14
C ASP A 45 4.39 -1.89 -0.13
N THR A 46 5.30 -2.48 -0.88
CA THR A 46 5.48 -3.94 -0.95
C THR A 46 6.54 -4.44 0.03
N GLY A 47 6.88 -3.69 1.08
CA GLY A 47 7.72 -4.18 2.16
C GLY A 47 9.18 -4.48 1.78
N ALA A 48 9.82 -3.63 0.98
CA ALA A 48 11.20 -3.83 0.52
C ALA A 48 12.20 -4.05 1.68
N VAL A 49 12.07 -3.29 2.77
CA VAL A 49 12.97 -3.41 3.94
C VAL A 49 12.79 -4.74 4.68
N PHE A 50 11.64 -5.40 4.52
CA PHE A 50 11.33 -6.70 5.09
C PHE A 50 11.65 -7.86 4.14
N GLY A 51 12.58 -7.64 3.19
CA GLY A 51 13.06 -8.69 2.27
C GLY A 51 12.17 -8.99 1.07
N ASN A 52 11.02 -8.33 0.94
CA ASN A 52 10.16 -8.50 -0.24
C ASN A 52 10.68 -7.68 -1.42
N LYS A 53 9.95 -6.69 -1.91
CA LYS A 53 10.32 -5.95 -3.13
C LYS A 53 10.05 -4.46 -3.00
N LEU A 54 10.81 -3.67 -3.74
CA LEU A 54 10.53 -2.25 -3.96
C LEU A 54 9.68 -2.13 -5.22
N THR A 55 8.52 -1.49 -5.13
CA THR A 55 7.57 -1.36 -6.23
C THR A 55 7.39 0.09 -6.64
N ALA A 56 7.27 0.31 -7.95
CA ALA A 56 6.95 1.59 -8.56
C ALA A 56 5.70 1.46 -9.44
N LEU A 57 4.92 2.54 -9.52
CA LEU A 57 3.87 2.74 -10.52
C LEU A 57 4.36 3.79 -11.52
N ARG A 58 4.42 3.43 -12.80
CA ARG A 58 4.70 4.38 -13.89
C ARG A 58 3.43 5.05 -14.32
N TYR A 59 3.44 6.38 -14.37
CA TYR A 59 2.35 7.20 -14.84
C TYR A 59 2.82 8.01 -16.07
N PRO A 60 2.02 8.11 -17.15
CA PRO A 60 0.60 7.74 -17.26
C PRO A 60 0.34 6.28 -17.68
N GLU A 61 1.36 5.46 -17.87
CA GLU A 61 1.22 4.09 -18.41
C GLU A 61 0.50 3.11 -17.46
N MET A 62 0.33 3.50 -16.19
CA MET A 62 -0.28 2.70 -15.12
C MET A 62 0.38 1.32 -14.95
N GLN A 63 1.67 1.22 -15.26
CA GLN A 63 2.43 -0.01 -15.20
C GLN A 63 3.09 -0.18 -13.83
N LEU A 64 2.88 -1.34 -13.20
CA LEU A 64 3.58 -1.72 -11.98
C LEU A 64 4.89 -2.42 -12.32
N LEU A 65 5.98 -1.96 -11.70
CA LEU A 65 7.31 -2.53 -11.81
C LEU A 65 7.85 -2.79 -10.42
N SER A 66 8.62 -3.86 -10.24
CA SER A 66 9.24 -4.14 -8.96
C SER A 66 10.63 -4.74 -9.12
N VAL A 67 11.46 -4.49 -8.11
CA VAL A 67 12.77 -5.12 -7.97
C VAL A 67 12.82 -5.84 -6.63
N GLN A 68 13.38 -7.05 -6.62
CA GLN A 68 13.54 -7.82 -5.39
C GLN A 68 14.48 -7.11 -4.43
N SER A 69 14.13 -7.11 -3.15
CA SER A 69 15.01 -6.64 -2.09
C SER A 69 16.23 -7.55 -1.94
N ARG A 70 17.31 -6.97 -1.42
CA ARG A 70 18.51 -7.72 -0.99
C ARG A 70 18.49 -8.05 0.50
N MET A 71 17.47 -7.60 1.23
CA MET A 71 17.28 -7.92 2.65
C MET A 71 16.77 -9.36 2.80
N PRO A 72 17.02 -10.03 3.94
CA PRO A 72 16.38 -11.30 4.27
C PRO A 72 14.85 -11.16 4.34
N TYR A 73 14.14 -12.18 3.88
CA TYR A 73 12.67 -12.28 3.90
C TYR A 73 12.19 -13.12 5.09
#